data_AF-A0A840QJU5-F1
#
_entry.id   AF-A0A840QJU5-F1
#
_cell.length_a   1.000
_cell.length_b   1.000
_cell.length_c   1.000
_cell.angle_alpha   90.00
_cell.angle_beta   90.00
_cell.angle_gamma   90.00
#
_symmetry.space_group_name_H-M   'P 1'
#
loop_
_entity.id
_entity.type
_entity.pdbx_description
1 polymer ?
#
loop_
_entity_poly.entity_id
_entity_poly.type
_entity_poly.pdbx_seq_one_letter_code
_entity_poly.pdbx_strand_id
1 'polypeptide(L)'
;MIIGRRTDADTQVVPVGHYMGPFYPGLGAELQHHIIRVGWDSVRMTQQEFETWALCHGPAGLVRGQRWTKRHLVDSGATKLGQRAVRKSLGRLIERGAVVELGQGPNGAETFARAYRFQSLLFGLGNPVGDPFVFGVGLPGRPPVLTLSAEDFQLWQWGHISDTLWNCCELSAESWRKAGSTDPDRTDVRRNLARSVATLQVLVAHGAAYVDLPRRQTRQG
;
A
#
# COMPACT_ATOMS: atom_id res chain seq x y z
N MET A 1 0.49 -32.61 7.31
CA MET A 1 0.86 -31.21 7.60
C MET A 1 -0.43 -30.39 7.64
N ILE A 2 -0.93 -30.08 8.83
CA ILE A 2 -2.19 -29.33 8.97
C ILE A 2 -1.84 -27.86 8.70
N ILE A 3 -2.17 -27.35 7.52
CA ILE A 3 -2.07 -25.92 7.23
C ILE A 3 -3.15 -25.25 8.09
N GLY A 4 -2.74 -24.64 9.20
CA GLY A 4 -3.64 -23.94 10.10
C GLY A 4 -4.47 -22.92 9.32
N ARG A 5 -5.79 -23.05 9.42
CA ARG A 5 -6.74 -22.15 8.74
C ARG A 5 -6.51 -20.73 9.27
N ARG A 6 -6.03 -19.82 8.42
CA ARG A 6 -5.85 -18.41 8.79
C ARG A 6 -7.20 -17.85 9.26
N THR A 7 -7.18 -17.15 10.39
CA THR A 7 -8.38 -16.52 10.93
C THR A 7 -8.62 -15.17 10.26
N ASP A 8 -9.85 -14.67 10.36
CA ASP A 8 -10.20 -13.33 9.89
C ASP A 8 -9.26 -12.25 10.45
N ALA A 9 -8.91 -12.35 11.74
CA ALA A 9 -8.00 -11.43 12.42
C ALA A 9 -6.57 -11.40 11.84
N ASP A 10 -6.14 -12.47 11.16
CA ASP A 10 -4.81 -12.57 10.54
C ASP A 10 -4.81 -12.13 9.06
N THR A 11 -5.92 -11.53 8.64
CA THR A 11 -6.06 -10.88 7.33
C THR A 11 -5.29 -9.59 7.29
N GLN A 12 -4.51 -9.45 6.22
CA GLN A 12 -3.72 -8.25 5.97
C GLN A 12 -4.64 -7.14 5.48
N VAL A 13 -4.42 -5.93 5.98
CA VAL A 13 -5.16 -4.74 5.58
C VAL A 13 -4.24 -3.82 4.79
N VAL A 14 -4.80 -3.16 3.78
CA VAL A 14 -4.09 -2.18 2.97
C VAL A 14 -4.96 -0.93 2.86
N PRO A 15 -4.48 0.26 3.26
CA PRO A 15 -5.21 1.49 3.06
C PRO A 15 -5.27 1.82 1.56
N VAL A 16 -6.43 2.30 1.14
CA VAL A 16 -6.69 2.73 -0.24
C VAL A 16 -6.99 4.22 -0.23
N GLY A 17 -6.42 4.92 -1.20
CA GLY A 17 -6.64 6.33 -1.45
C GLY A 17 -5.47 7.23 -1.10
N HIS A 18 -5.54 8.45 -1.61
CA HIS A 18 -4.57 9.51 -1.37
C HIS A 18 -5.14 10.50 -0.36
N TYR A 19 -4.44 10.75 0.74
CA TYR A 19 -4.85 11.74 1.74
C TYR A 19 -4.78 13.17 1.20
N MET A 20 -5.90 13.90 1.27
CA MET A 20 -6.06 15.27 0.76
C MET A 20 -6.02 16.32 1.86
N GLY A 21 -5.87 15.91 3.11
CA GLY A 21 -5.78 16.81 4.25
C GLY A 21 -7.06 16.93 5.08
N PRO A 22 -6.99 17.72 6.15
CA PRO A 22 -8.15 18.12 6.95
C PRO A 22 -9.00 19.17 6.21
N PHE A 23 -10.31 19.15 6.44
CA PHE A 23 -11.25 20.15 5.96
C PHE A 23 -11.75 21.03 7.10
N TYR A 24 -11.54 22.35 6.95
CA TYR A 24 -12.04 23.40 7.82
C TYR A 24 -12.98 24.30 7.01
N PRO A 25 -14.24 24.51 7.44
CA PRO A 25 -15.23 25.23 6.64
C PRO A 25 -15.00 26.76 6.57
N GLY A 26 -14.06 27.29 7.36
CA GLY A 26 -13.72 28.70 7.40
C GLY A 26 -12.52 28.97 8.30
N LEU A 27 -12.05 30.22 8.27
CA LEU A 27 -10.94 30.67 9.11
C LEU A 27 -11.33 30.55 10.60
N GLY A 28 -10.49 29.85 11.37
CA GLY A 28 -10.72 29.63 12.81
C GLY A 28 -11.82 28.61 13.15
N ALA A 29 -12.46 28.01 12.14
CA ALA A 29 -13.43 26.94 12.38
C ALA A 29 -12.74 25.65 12.86
N GLU A 30 -13.48 24.81 13.58
CA GLU A 30 -13.01 23.49 13.98
C GLU A 30 -12.89 22.53 12.79
N LEU A 31 -12.08 21.49 12.97
CA LEU A 31 -11.94 20.40 12.01
C LEU A 31 -13.28 19.70 11.83
N GLN A 32 -13.81 19.69 10.60
CA GLN A 32 -15.06 19.01 10.32
C GLN A 32 -14.85 17.55 9.93
N HIS A 33 -13.87 17.27 9.06
CA HIS A 33 -13.53 15.92 8.61
C HIS A 33 -12.16 15.89 7.92
N HIS A 34 -11.62 14.69 7.74
CA HIS A 34 -10.51 14.41 6.84
C HIS A 34 -11.02 13.95 5.47
N ILE A 35 -10.24 14.22 4.43
CA ILE A 35 -10.57 13.81 3.06
C ILE A 35 -9.48 12.87 2.54
N ILE A 36 -9.89 11.74 1.97
CA ILE A 36 -9.05 10.93 1.07
C ILE A 36 -9.72 10.85 -0.30
N ARG A 37 -8.93 10.76 -1.36
CA ARG A 37 -9.39 10.47 -2.71
C ARG A 37 -9.22 8.97 -3.01
N VAL A 38 -10.30 8.30 -3.40
CA VAL A 38 -10.31 6.91 -3.86
C VAL A 38 -10.88 6.88 -5.27
N GLY A 39 -10.05 6.56 -6.26
CA GLY A 39 -10.41 6.73 -7.68
C GLY A 39 -10.81 8.18 -7.99
N TRP A 40 -12.04 8.37 -8.43
CA TRP A 40 -12.60 9.70 -8.71
C TRP A 40 -13.44 10.26 -7.54
N ASP A 41 -13.62 9.49 -6.49
CA ASP A 41 -14.48 9.84 -5.37
C ASP A 41 -13.68 10.42 -4.20
N SER A 42 -14.34 11.26 -3.41
CA SER A 42 -13.80 11.79 -2.15
C SER A 42 -14.50 11.14 -0.97
N VAL A 43 -13.74 10.42 -0.14
CA VAL A 43 -14.26 9.82 1.10
C VAL A 43 -13.96 10.75 2.25
N ARG A 44 -15.03 11.18 2.94
CA ARG A 44 -14.95 12.00 4.15
C ARG A 44 -14.87 11.09 5.37
N MET A 45 -13.96 11.38 6.28
CA MET A 45 -13.71 10.60 7.48
C MET A 45 -13.80 11.47 8.72
N THR A 46 -14.41 10.95 9.78
CA THR A 46 -14.28 11.56 11.11
C THR A 46 -12.84 11.45 11.60
N GLN A 47 -12.46 12.20 12.65
CA GLN A 47 -11.15 12.07 13.29
C GLN A 47 -10.81 10.60 13.62
N GLN A 48 -11.76 9.89 14.23
CA GLN A 48 -11.58 8.50 14.63
C GLN A 48 -11.39 7.55 13.44
N GLU A 49 -12.12 7.78 12.35
CA GLU A 49 -11.97 7.00 11.12
C GLU A 49 -10.63 7.28 10.45
N PHE A 50 -10.21 8.55 10.41
CA PHE A 50 -8.90 8.94 9.92
C PHE A 50 -7.78 8.29 10.73
N GLU A 51 -7.87 8.29 12.06
CA GLU A 51 -6.86 7.63 12.91
C GLU A 51 -6.82 6.12 12.68
N THR A 52 -7.97 5.48 12.47
CA THR A 52 -8.04 4.06 12.13
C THR A 52 -7.45 3.79 10.73
N TRP A 53 -7.75 4.64 9.75
CA TRP A 53 -7.18 4.56 8.40
C TRP A 53 -5.67 4.78 8.42
N ALA A 54 -5.18 5.75 9.21
CA ALA A 54 -3.75 6.00 9.39
C ALA A 54 -3.03 4.78 9.99
N LEU A 55 -3.65 4.09 10.96
CA LEU A 55 -3.14 2.83 11.51
C LEU A 55 -3.08 1.71 10.47
N CYS A 56 -3.85 1.75 9.38
CA CYS A 56 -3.78 0.74 8.31
C CYS A 56 -2.46 0.79 7.53
N HIS A 57 -1.74 1.92 7.53
CA HIS A 57 -0.42 2.00 6.89
C HIS A 57 0.61 1.10 7.59
N GLY A 58 0.41 0.81 8.88
CA GLY A 58 1.41 0.15 9.72
C GLY A 58 2.43 1.14 10.31
N PRO A 59 3.31 0.65 11.19
CA PRO A 59 4.31 1.49 11.84
C PRO A 59 5.43 1.85 10.87
N ALA A 60 6.07 3.00 11.07
CA ALA A 60 7.25 3.39 10.29
C ALA A 60 8.40 2.36 10.38
N GLY A 61 8.50 1.58 11.46
CA GLY A 61 9.50 0.51 11.58
C GLY A 61 9.14 -0.81 10.87
N LEU A 62 8.07 -0.84 10.07
CA LEU A 62 7.64 -2.06 9.40
C LEU A 62 8.68 -2.54 8.38
N VAL A 63 9.13 -3.78 8.54
CA VAL A 63 10.11 -4.42 7.65
C VAL A 63 9.44 -5.33 6.63
N ARG A 64 10.10 -5.54 5.48
CA ARG A 64 9.59 -6.42 4.42
C ARG A 64 9.36 -7.84 4.95
N GLY A 65 8.22 -8.43 4.59
CA GLY A 65 7.81 -9.77 5.02
C GLY A 65 7.00 -9.79 6.32
N GLN A 66 7.04 -8.72 7.13
CA GLN A 66 6.14 -8.56 8.26
C GLN A 66 4.73 -8.17 7.78
N ARG A 67 3.72 -8.98 8.12
CA ARG A 67 2.33 -8.72 7.73
C ARG A 67 1.63 -7.79 8.71
N TRP A 68 1.03 -6.72 8.21
CA TRP A 68 0.18 -5.82 8.99
C TRP A 68 -1.26 -6.28 8.89
N THR A 69 -1.76 -6.88 9.97
CA THR A 69 -3.05 -7.57 9.99
C THR A 69 -4.08 -6.78 10.77
N LYS A 70 -5.36 -7.17 10.65
CA LYS A 70 -6.45 -6.64 11.48
C LYS A 70 -6.14 -6.74 12.97
N ARG A 71 -5.53 -7.85 13.41
CA ARG A 71 -5.08 -8.03 14.79
C ARG A 71 -4.09 -6.94 15.20
N HIS A 72 -2.99 -6.78 14.46
CA HIS A 72 -1.97 -5.78 14.75
C HIS A 72 -2.54 -4.36 14.78
N LEU A 73 -3.43 -4.04 13.84
CA LEU A 73 -4.11 -2.75 13.79
C LEU A 73 -4.97 -2.51 15.04
N VAL A 74 -5.78 -3.50 15.44
CA VAL A 74 -6.67 -3.37 16.61
C VAL A 74 -5.87 -3.26 17.90
N ASP A 75 -4.81 -4.04 18.04
CA ASP A 75 -3.93 -4.00 19.21
C ASP A 75 -3.21 -2.65 19.30
N SER A 76 -2.73 -2.12 18.18
CA SER A 76 -2.04 -0.82 18.11
C SER A 76 -2.96 0.36 18.43
N GLY A 77 -4.22 0.29 18.00
CA GLY A 77 -5.21 1.32 18.29
C GLY A 77 -5.89 1.18 19.66
N ALA A 78 -5.67 0.09 20.38
CA ALA A 78 -6.43 -0.25 21.59
C ALA A 78 -6.31 0.81 22.68
N THR A 79 -5.12 1.36 22.90
CA THR A 79 -4.84 2.32 23.98
C THR A 79 -5.41 3.71 23.68
N LYS A 80 -5.31 4.18 22.43
CA LYS A 80 -5.75 5.53 22.03
C LYS A 80 -7.25 5.60 21.72
N LEU A 81 -7.77 4.59 21.01
CA LEU A 81 -9.11 4.60 20.44
C LEU A 81 -10.07 3.62 21.10
N GLY A 82 -9.54 2.57 21.73
CA GLY A 82 -10.31 1.43 22.21
C GLY A 82 -10.62 0.42 21.10
N GLN A 83 -10.43 -0.88 21.38
CA GLN A 83 -10.53 -1.93 20.35
C GLN A 83 -11.89 -1.96 19.61
N ARG A 84 -13.01 -1.77 20.33
CA ARG A 84 -14.35 -1.76 19.73
C ARG A 84 -14.50 -0.63 18.71
N ALA A 85 -13.94 0.52 19.04
CA ALA A 85 -14.00 1.74 18.25
C ALA A 85 -13.16 1.58 16.97
N VAL A 86 -11.98 0.98 17.09
CA VAL A 86 -11.12 0.62 15.95
C VAL A 86 -11.81 -0.38 15.02
N ARG A 87 -12.36 -1.48 15.55
CA ARG A 87 -13.08 -2.49 14.74
C ARG A 87 -14.27 -1.88 13.99
N LYS A 88 -15.07 -1.03 14.66
CA LYS A 88 -16.21 -0.34 14.04
C LYS A 88 -15.77 0.58 12.91
N SER A 89 -14.72 1.37 13.13
CA SER A 89 -14.20 2.30 12.11
C SER A 89 -13.59 1.55 10.93
N LEU A 90 -12.85 0.46 11.19
CA LEU A 90 -12.30 -0.39 10.14
C LEU A 90 -13.41 -0.98 9.26
N GLY A 91 -14.49 -1.50 9.83
CA GLY A 91 -15.64 -2.01 9.06
C GLY A 91 -16.22 -0.95 8.11
N ARG A 92 -16.46 0.27 8.61
CA ARG A 92 -16.94 1.39 7.78
C ARG A 92 -15.96 1.84 6.71
N LEU A 93 -14.66 1.72 6.95
CA LEU A 93 -13.63 2.04 5.95
C LEU A 93 -13.58 0.98 4.85
N ILE A 94 -13.75 -0.29 5.20
CA ILE A 94 -13.85 -1.39 4.23
C ILE A 94 -15.10 -1.24 3.37
N GLU A 95 -16.25 -0.99 3.98
CA GLU A 95 -17.53 -0.77 3.26
C GLU A 95 -17.45 0.37 2.24
N ARG A 96 -16.65 1.40 2.52
CA ARG A 96 -16.45 2.57 1.65
C ARG A 96 -15.26 2.42 0.67
N GLY A 97 -14.57 1.29 0.68
CA GLY A 97 -13.39 1.05 -0.17
C GLY A 97 -12.16 1.89 0.20
N ALA A 98 -12.13 2.48 1.40
CA ALA A 98 -10.98 3.23 1.92
C ALA A 98 -9.89 2.32 2.53
N VAL A 99 -10.24 1.07 2.82
CA VAL A 99 -9.34 0.01 3.25
C VAL A 99 -9.76 -1.26 2.52
N VAL A 100 -8.80 -2.06 2.09
CA VAL A 100 -9.07 -3.37 1.52
C VAL A 100 -8.41 -4.47 2.34
N GLU A 101 -9.14 -5.57 2.44
CA GLU A 101 -8.64 -6.81 3.02
C GLU A 101 -7.99 -7.65 1.93
N LEU A 102 -6.72 -8.00 2.12
CA LEU A 102 -6.03 -8.92 1.23
C LEU A 102 -6.63 -10.32 1.45
N GLY A 103 -7.42 -10.80 0.49
CA GLY A 103 -8.24 -12.01 0.63
C GLY A 103 -7.47 -13.22 1.19
N GLN A 104 -8.13 -14.01 2.03
CA GLN A 104 -7.57 -15.27 2.51
C GLN A 104 -7.63 -16.33 1.42
N GLY A 105 -6.49 -16.96 1.12
CA GLY A 105 -6.39 -18.07 0.17
C GLY A 105 -5.31 -17.89 -0.89
N PRO A 106 -5.11 -18.89 -1.75
CA PRO A 106 -4.01 -18.92 -2.72
C PRO A 106 -4.06 -17.76 -3.72
N ASN A 107 -5.25 -17.22 -3.99
CA ASN A 107 -5.46 -16.19 -5.03
C ASN A 107 -5.69 -14.79 -4.45
N GLY A 108 -5.69 -14.59 -3.13
CA GLY A 108 -6.08 -13.31 -2.52
C GLY A 108 -5.19 -12.13 -2.94
N ALA A 109 -3.88 -12.37 -3.02
CA ALA A 109 -2.92 -11.38 -3.52
C ALA A 109 -3.16 -11.05 -5.01
N GLU A 110 -3.49 -12.05 -5.82
CA GLU A 110 -3.76 -11.88 -7.25
C GLU A 110 -5.05 -11.08 -7.48
N THR A 111 -6.13 -11.42 -6.77
CA THR A 111 -7.39 -10.67 -6.81
C THR A 111 -7.17 -9.20 -6.44
N PHE A 112 -6.43 -8.94 -5.36
CA PHE A 112 -6.05 -7.57 -4.98
C PHE A 112 -5.24 -6.88 -6.09
N ALA A 113 -4.21 -7.53 -6.61
CA ALA A 113 -3.32 -6.91 -7.58
C ALA A 113 -4.00 -6.57 -8.91
N ARG A 114 -5.03 -7.34 -9.28
CA ARG A 114 -5.86 -7.06 -10.46
C ARG A 114 -6.86 -5.92 -10.22
N ALA A 115 -7.30 -5.73 -8.98
CA ALA A 115 -8.33 -4.76 -8.63
C ALA A 115 -7.77 -3.37 -8.28
N TYR A 116 -6.48 -3.26 -7.96
CA TYR A 116 -5.87 -2.03 -7.47
C TYR A 116 -4.58 -1.68 -8.21
N ARG A 117 -4.29 -0.38 -8.23
CA ARG A 117 -3.05 0.17 -8.76
C ARG A 117 -2.18 0.74 -7.65
N PHE A 118 -0.90 0.82 -7.94
CA PHE A 118 0.12 1.42 -7.08
C PHE A 118 0.40 2.85 -7.54
N GLN A 119 0.68 3.77 -6.62
CA GLN A 119 1.15 5.11 -6.93
C GLN A 119 2.34 5.47 -6.06
N SER A 120 3.44 5.84 -6.71
CA SER A 120 4.67 6.29 -6.07
C SER A 120 4.50 7.70 -5.52
N LEU A 121 5.06 7.93 -4.34
CA LEU A 121 5.25 9.25 -3.75
C LEU A 121 6.74 9.50 -3.52
N LEU A 122 7.07 10.75 -3.15
CA LEU A 122 8.44 11.20 -2.86
C LEU A 122 9.36 11.15 -4.09
N PHE A 123 10.66 11.38 -3.87
CA PHE A 123 11.68 11.41 -4.92
C PHE A 123 12.63 10.21 -4.79
N GLY A 124 13.15 9.76 -5.93
CA GLY A 124 14.26 8.82 -5.97
C GLY A 124 15.55 9.59 -5.72
N LEU A 125 16.31 9.16 -4.71
CA LEU A 125 17.55 9.82 -4.28
C LEU A 125 18.81 9.15 -4.86
N GLY A 126 18.64 8.11 -5.66
CA GLY A 126 19.73 7.30 -6.21
C GLY A 126 20.37 6.39 -5.17
N ASN A 127 21.52 5.83 -5.51
CA ASN A 127 22.32 4.99 -4.62
C ASN A 127 23.42 5.82 -3.91
N PRO A 128 23.72 5.56 -2.64
CA PRO A 128 24.84 6.19 -1.96
C PRO A 128 26.18 5.71 -2.54
N VAL A 129 27.23 6.54 -2.41
CA VAL A 129 28.59 6.24 -2.91
C VAL A 129 29.17 4.96 -2.28
N GLY A 130 28.79 4.64 -1.05
CA GLY A 130 29.30 3.47 -0.32
C GLY A 130 28.49 2.18 -0.49
N ASP A 131 27.32 2.23 -1.13
CA ASP A 131 26.48 1.04 -1.34
C ASP A 131 25.72 1.15 -2.68
N PRO A 132 26.25 0.59 -3.78
CA PRO A 132 25.66 0.71 -5.10
C PRO A 132 24.41 -0.17 -5.31
N PHE A 133 24.06 -1.03 -4.34
CA PHE A 133 22.97 -1.99 -4.49
C PHE A 133 21.67 -1.56 -3.78
N VAL A 134 21.70 -0.43 -3.08
CA VAL A 134 20.54 0.16 -2.42
C VAL A 134 20.19 1.51 -3.01
N PHE A 135 18.90 1.81 -3.09
CA PHE A 135 18.38 3.04 -3.67
C PHE A 135 17.52 3.77 -2.65
N GLY A 136 17.81 5.05 -2.44
CA GLY A 136 17.07 5.90 -1.51
C GLY A 136 15.77 6.44 -2.12
N VAL A 137 14.73 6.51 -1.30
CA VAL A 137 13.49 7.25 -1.57
C VAL A 137 13.29 8.28 -0.47
N GLY A 138 12.92 9.52 -0.80
CA GLY A 138 12.74 10.58 0.18
C GLY A 138 12.61 11.98 -0.40
N LEU A 139 13.00 12.98 0.39
CA LEU A 139 13.01 14.39 -0.02
C LEU A 139 14.45 14.82 -0.37
N PRO A 140 14.67 15.54 -1.48
CA PRO A 140 15.98 16.07 -1.82
C PRO A 140 16.59 16.91 -0.69
N GLY A 141 17.88 16.72 -0.42
CA GLY A 141 18.59 17.41 0.66
C GLY A 141 18.32 16.84 2.07
N ARG A 142 17.59 15.73 2.20
CA ARG A 142 17.36 15.02 3.46
C ARG A 142 17.85 13.57 3.37
N PRO A 143 18.16 12.92 4.51
CA PRO A 143 18.37 11.47 4.51
C PRO A 143 17.18 10.72 3.90
N PRO A 144 17.40 9.57 3.24
CA PRO A 144 16.30 8.75 2.71
C PRO A 144 15.31 8.36 3.81
N VAL A 145 14.02 8.40 3.50
CA VAL A 145 12.99 7.82 4.39
C VAL A 145 12.95 6.31 4.26
N LEU A 146 13.40 5.79 3.11
CA LEU A 146 13.52 4.36 2.80
C LEU A 146 14.74 4.11 1.93
N THR A 147 15.35 2.94 2.11
CA THR A 147 16.34 2.36 1.20
C THR A 147 15.82 1.02 0.68
N LEU A 148 15.82 0.83 -0.63
CA LEU A 148 15.25 -0.33 -1.31
C LEU A 148 16.33 -1.08 -2.08
N SER A 149 16.16 -2.39 -2.28
CA SER A 149 16.97 -3.13 -3.26
C SER A 149 16.66 -2.65 -4.68
N ALA A 150 17.49 -3.00 -5.65
CA ALA A 150 17.22 -2.69 -7.06
C ALA A 150 15.82 -3.17 -7.52
N GLU A 151 15.42 -4.38 -7.13
CA GLU A 151 14.12 -4.96 -7.49
C GLU A 151 12.95 -4.25 -6.82
N ASP A 152 13.08 -3.91 -5.54
CA ASP A 152 12.04 -3.19 -4.80
C ASP A 152 11.93 -1.73 -5.26
N PHE A 153 13.07 -1.12 -5.64
CA PHE A 153 13.11 0.21 -6.23
C PHE A 153 12.47 0.24 -7.63
N GLN A 154 12.60 -0.81 -8.44
CA GLN A 154 11.91 -0.88 -9.73
C GLN A 154 10.39 -0.84 -9.59
N LEU A 155 9.81 -1.51 -8.58
CA LEU A 155 8.38 -1.40 -8.29
C LEU A 155 7.99 0.05 -7.98
N TRP A 156 8.74 0.71 -7.09
CA TRP A 156 8.50 2.12 -6.77
C TRP A 156 8.69 3.03 -7.99
N GLN A 157 9.69 2.79 -8.83
CA GLN A 157 10.01 3.62 -9.98
C GLN A 157 8.93 3.51 -11.07
N TRP A 158 8.47 2.30 -11.38
CA TRP A 158 7.64 2.04 -12.56
C TRP A 158 6.19 1.68 -12.26
N GLY A 159 5.87 1.29 -11.03
CA GLY A 159 4.55 0.76 -10.68
C GLY A 159 3.41 1.75 -10.94
N HIS A 160 3.68 3.06 -10.81
CA HIS A 160 2.68 4.12 -11.01
C HIS A 160 2.22 4.28 -12.47
N ILE A 161 2.99 3.74 -13.42
CA ILE A 161 2.69 3.77 -14.87
C ILE A 161 1.69 2.67 -15.24
N SER A 162 1.66 1.57 -14.48
CA SER A 162 0.80 0.43 -14.78
C SER A 162 -0.65 0.68 -14.37
N ASP A 163 -1.60 0.08 -15.11
CA ASP A 163 -3.03 0.19 -14.82
C ASP A 163 -3.42 -0.48 -13.51
N THR A 164 -2.76 -1.60 -13.20
CA THR A 164 -2.95 -2.41 -11.98
C THR A 164 -1.60 -2.92 -11.48
N LEU A 165 -1.54 -3.32 -10.21
CA LEU A 165 -0.34 -3.95 -9.65
C LEU A 165 -0.03 -5.29 -10.36
N TRP A 166 -1.06 -6.01 -10.81
CA TRP A 166 -0.90 -7.22 -11.60
C TRP A 166 -0.19 -6.94 -12.93
N ASN A 167 -0.64 -5.91 -13.67
CA ASN A 167 0.02 -5.54 -14.93
C ASN A 167 1.46 -5.09 -14.72
N CYS A 168 1.76 -4.41 -13.60
CA CYS A 168 3.14 -4.09 -13.23
C CYS A 168 4.00 -5.36 -13.07
N CYS A 169 3.46 -6.40 -12.42
CA CYS A 169 4.17 -7.67 -12.24
C CYS A 169 4.37 -8.41 -13.56
N GLU A 170 3.38 -8.39 -14.46
CA GLU A 170 3.49 -8.98 -15.80
C GLU A 170 4.56 -8.29 -16.64
N LEU A 171 4.53 -6.95 -16.70
CA LEU A 171 5.50 -6.15 -17.46
C LEU A 171 6.91 -6.32 -16.91
N SER A 172 7.07 -6.34 -15.58
CA SER A 172 8.36 -6.60 -14.93
C SER A 172 8.89 -7.98 -15.28
N ALA A 173 8.07 -9.02 -15.13
CA ALA A 173 8.46 -10.40 -15.44
C ALA A 173 8.85 -10.58 -16.91
N GLU A 174 8.10 -9.97 -17.83
CA GLU A 174 8.41 -10.00 -19.26
C GLU A 174 9.71 -9.26 -19.58
N SER A 175 9.96 -8.11 -18.95
CA SER A 175 11.23 -7.38 -19.10
C SER A 175 12.42 -8.23 -18.70
N TRP A 176 12.32 -8.97 -17.59
CA TRP A 176 13.38 -9.88 -17.14
C TRP A 176 13.60 -11.06 -18.08
N ARG A 177 12.53 -11.63 -18.65
CA ARG A 177 12.65 -12.69 -19.67
C ARG A 177 13.35 -12.18 -20.93
N LYS A 178 12.98 -10.99 -21.42
CA LYS A 178 13.63 -10.36 -22.59
C LYS A 178 15.11 -10.05 -22.34
N ALA A 179 15.48 -9.75 -21.11
CA ALA A 179 16.87 -9.59 -20.69
C ALA A 179 17.64 -10.91 -20.50
N GLY A 180 17.01 -12.06 -20.78
CA GLY A 180 17.64 -13.39 -20.69
C GLY A 180 17.72 -13.98 -19.28
N SER A 181 17.06 -13.38 -18.28
CA SER A 181 17.02 -13.95 -16.93
C SER A 181 16.24 -15.26 -16.93
N THR A 182 16.78 -16.28 -16.26
CA THR A 182 16.09 -17.57 -16.00
C THR A 182 15.62 -17.71 -14.56
N ASP A 183 15.94 -16.74 -13.70
CA ASP A 183 15.53 -16.72 -12.29
C ASP A 183 13.98 -16.65 -12.17
N PRO A 184 13.33 -17.67 -11.58
CA PRO A 184 11.89 -17.67 -11.35
C PRO A 184 11.41 -16.52 -10.47
N ASP A 185 12.21 -16.03 -9.52
CA ASP A 185 11.81 -14.92 -8.65
C ASP A 185 11.76 -13.57 -9.40
N ARG A 186 12.30 -13.54 -10.62
CA ARG A 186 12.22 -12.41 -11.56
C ARG A 186 11.21 -12.63 -12.68
N THR A 187 11.10 -13.85 -13.19
CA THR A 187 10.35 -14.15 -14.43
C THR A 187 8.96 -14.78 -14.22
N ASP A 188 8.67 -15.32 -13.03
CA ASP A 188 7.33 -15.77 -12.65
C ASP A 188 6.51 -14.62 -12.05
N VAL A 189 5.34 -14.37 -12.62
CA VAL A 189 4.47 -13.24 -12.25
C VAL A 189 3.96 -13.37 -10.82
N ARG A 190 3.66 -14.59 -10.35
CA ARG A 190 3.10 -14.81 -9.01
C ARG A 190 4.17 -14.66 -7.92
N ARG A 191 5.40 -15.11 -8.17
CA ARG A 191 6.55 -14.86 -7.29
C ARG A 191 6.88 -13.38 -7.21
N ASN A 192 6.89 -12.69 -8.35
CA ASN A 192 7.06 -11.24 -8.40
C ASN A 192 5.94 -10.51 -7.63
N LEU A 193 4.70 -10.95 -7.78
CA LEU A 193 3.57 -10.41 -7.03
C LEU A 193 3.72 -10.59 -5.52
N ALA A 194 4.10 -11.78 -5.05
CA ALA A 194 4.28 -12.03 -3.62
C ALA A 194 5.34 -11.08 -3.01
N ARG A 195 6.45 -10.86 -3.73
CA ARG A 195 7.45 -9.83 -3.38
C ARG A 195 6.83 -8.44 -3.39
N SER A 196 6.17 -8.06 -4.48
CA SER A 196 5.61 -6.72 -4.67
C SER A 196 4.58 -6.34 -3.61
N VAL A 197 3.74 -7.27 -3.16
CA VAL A 197 2.79 -7.04 -2.06
C VAL A 197 3.50 -6.84 -0.71
N ALA A 198 4.60 -7.57 -0.45
CA ALA A 198 5.39 -7.37 0.75
C ALA A 198 6.09 -6.01 0.74
N THR A 199 6.63 -5.60 -0.41
CA THR A 199 7.31 -4.31 -0.61
C THR A 199 6.31 -3.15 -0.56
N LEU A 200 5.12 -3.32 -1.14
CA LEU A 200 4.02 -2.35 -1.08
C LEU A 200 3.72 -1.94 0.35
N GLN A 201 3.61 -2.90 1.27
CA GLN A 201 3.27 -2.62 2.66
C GLN A 201 4.31 -1.71 3.34
N VAL A 202 5.60 -1.93 3.04
CA VAL A 202 6.71 -1.09 3.53
C VAL A 202 6.63 0.31 2.93
N LEU A 203 6.43 0.43 1.62
CA LEU A 203 6.32 1.72 0.93
C LEU A 203 5.16 2.56 1.48
N VAL A 204 4.02 1.91 1.68
CA VAL A 204 2.80 2.52 2.24
C VAL A 204 3.01 2.96 3.70
N ALA A 205 3.68 2.15 4.52
CA ALA A 205 4.01 2.50 5.91
C ALA A 205 4.89 3.76 6.05
N HIS A 206 5.74 4.03 5.06
CA HIS A 206 6.67 5.18 5.05
C HIS A 206 6.13 6.37 4.24
N GLY A 207 4.88 6.33 3.77
CA GLY A 207 4.32 7.38 2.92
C GLY A 207 5.05 7.53 1.57
N ALA A 208 5.79 6.52 1.14
CA ALA A 208 6.49 6.48 -0.14
C ALA A 208 5.59 5.98 -1.28
N ALA A 209 4.38 5.52 -0.96
CA ALA A 209 3.36 5.14 -1.92
C ALA A 209 1.96 5.13 -1.32
N TYR A 210 0.95 5.06 -2.19
CA TYR A 210 -0.42 4.70 -1.83
C TYR A 210 -1.03 3.74 -2.87
N VAL A 211 -2.11 3.06 -2.49
CA VAL A 211 -2.90 2.18 -3.37
C VAL A 211 -4.16 2.91 -3.80
N ASP A 212 -4.59 2.69 -5.04
CA ASP A 212 -5.76 3.35 -5.59
C ASP A 212 -6.55 2.44 -6.53
N LEU A 213 -7.73 2.87 -6.95
CA LEU A 213 -8.47 2.21 -8.01
C LEU A 213 -7.77 2.40 -9.38
N PRO A 214 -7.87 1.41 -10.28
CA PRO A 214 -7.42 1.53 -11.66
C PRO A 214 -8.03 2.76 -12.33
N ARG A 215 -7.31 3.35 -13.29
CA ARG A 215 -7.88 4.43 -14.10
C ARG A 215 -9.09 3.85 -14.84
N ARG A 216 -10.27 4.48 -14.71
CA ARG A 216 -11.39 4.15 -15.60
C ARG A 216 -10.92 4.39 -17.03
N GLN A 217 -10.88 3.35 -17.84
CA GLN A 217 -10.86 3.54 -19.29
C GLN A 217 -12.19 4.19 -19.63
N THR A 218 -12.17 5.46 -20.04
CA THR A 218 -13.30 6.04 -20.75
C THR A 218 -13.54 5.15 -21.96
N ARG A 219 -14.63 4.38 -21.96
CA ARG A 219 -15.11 3.74 -23.18
C ARG A 219 -15.29 4.89 -24.17
N GLN A 220 -14.49 4.90 -25.24
CA GLN A 220 -14.80 5.73 -26.39
C GLN A 220 -16.20 5.31 -26.85
N GLY A 221 -17.15 6.23 -26.74
CA GLY A 221 -18.48 6.08 -27.32
C GLY A 221 -18.42 6.21 -28.84
#